data_AF-A0AAV2IGT9-F1
#
_entry.id   AF-A0AAV2IGT9-F1
#
_cell.length_a   1.000
_cell.length_b   1.000
_cell.length_c   1.000
_cell.angle_alpha   90.00
_cell.angle_beta   90.00
_cell.angle_gamma   90.00
#
_symmetry.space_group_name_H-M   'P 1'
#
loop_
_entity.id
_entity.type
_entity.pdbx_description
1 polymer ?
#
loop_
_entity_poly.entity_id
_entity_poly.type
_entity_poly.pdbx_seq_one_letter_code
_entity_poly.pdbx_strand_id
1 'polypeptide(L)'
;MLTTGMVPALYADDEKEGVIAAMRREAALVGKGPAKESIWQYFVDKCATNLHIVMAMSPVGETLRTRCRNFPGIVNNAIIDWFFPWPEQALFAVASVMISPDNQLIPQNHREDIVGHCVMVHQSVNDYSARFLQRLRRYNFVTPKNYLDFITCYLRLLKEKDLYILSQCERLQGGLAKIADASQMLTVLNEKLAIQRVAVKEKTIACESLLKEIAQSSAEANEMKVAAQIKAQEITESSKIIVVEKADAEEALQEALPALEAARLALDDLDKTDITEVRSFAKPPPAVQTVC
;
A
#
# COMPACT_ATOMS: atom_id res chain seq x y z
N MET A 1 -61.72 43.02 4.64
CA MET A 1 -61.13 41.91 5.42
C MET A 1 -60.71 42.39 6.79
N LEU A 2 -59.53 42.99 6.98
CA LEU A 2 -59.08 43.40 8.33
C LEU A 2 -59.92 44.51 8.96
N THR A 3 -60.44 45.47 8.18
CA THR A 3 -61.25 46.60 8.68
C THR A 3 -62.73 46.26 8.85
N THR A 4 -63.35 45.71 7.81
CA THR A 4 -64.80 45.53 7.69
C THR A 4 -65.26 44.08 7.82
N GLY A 5 -64.37 43.11 8.04
CA GLY A 5 -64.69 41.68 8.06
C GLY A 5 -65.06 41.06 6.71
N MET A 6 -65.45 41.88 5.72
CA MET A 6 -65.83 41.45 4.37
C MET A 6 -65.01 42.15 3.29
N VAL A 7 -64.97 41.58 2.09
CA VAL A 7 -64.41 42.24 0.89
C VAL A 7 -65.59 42.57 -0.04
N PRO A 8 -65.81 43.84 -0.40
CA PRO A 8 -66.87 44.22 -1.33
C PRO A 8 -66.70 43.49 -2.67
N ALA A 9 -67.81 43.05 -3.25
CA ALA A 9 -67.85 42.32 -4.54
C ALA A 9 -66.95 41.07 -4.61
N LEU A 10 -66.65 40.44 -3.46
CA LEU A 10 -65.91 39.17 -3.44
C LEU A 10 -66.72 38.01 -4.01
N TYR A 11 -68.02 38.00 -3.75
CA TYR A 11 -68.96 36.98 -4.21
C TYR A 11 -69.91 37.57 -5.23
N ALA A 12 -70.12 36.84 -6.32
CA ALA A 12 -71.24 37.08 -7.22
C ALA A 12 -72.58 36.72 -6.54
N ASP A 13 -73.69 37.25 -7.06
CA ASP A 13 -74.97 37.11 -6.36
C ASP A 13 -75.49 35.66 -6.34
N ASP A 14 -75.20 34.87 -7.36
CA ASP A 14 -75.48 33.43 -7.40
C ASP A 14 -74.68 32.64 -6.35
N GLU A 15 -73.41 32.99 -6.15
CA GLU A 15 -72.57 32.39 -5.11
C GLU A 15 -73.07 32.73 -3.70
N LYS A 16 -73.52 33.97 -3.47
CA LYS A 16 -74.12 34.37 -2.19
C LYS A 16 -75.37 33.56 -1.87
N GLU A 17 -76.23 33.32 -2.85
CA GLU A 17 -77.44 32.51 -2.64
C GLU A 17 -77.08 31.06 -2.26
N GLY A 18 -76.06 30.49 -2.88
CA GLY A 18 -75.52 29.18 -2.51
C GLY A 18 -75.03 29.11 -1.07
N VAL A 19 -74.24 30.11 -0.64
CA VAL A 19 -73.74 30.21 0.74
C VAL A 19 -74.89 30.38 1.75
N ILE A 20 -75.86 31.25 1.46
CA ILE A 20 -77.03 31.47 2.32
C ILE A 20 -77.85 30.18 2.46
N ALA A 21 -78.02 29.41 1.38
CA ALA A 21 -78.71 28.13 1.43
C ALA A 21 -78.00 27.12 2.33
N ALA A 22 -76.66 27.04 2.24
CA ALA A 22 -75.85 26.16 3.08
C ALA A 22 -75.91 26.56 4.57
N MET A 23 -75.86 27.86 4.86
CA MET A 23 -75.81 28.38 6.22
C MET A 23 -77.17 28.47 6.92
N ARG A 24 -78.29 28.33 6.18
CA ARG A 24 -79.66 28.51 6.71
C ARG A 24 -79.99 27.58 7.88
N ARG A 25 -79.64 26.30 7.78
CA ARG A 25 -79.92 25.32 8.84
C ARG A 25 -79.16 25.65 10.11
N GLU A 26 -77.88 26.01 9.96
CA GLU A 26 -77.00 26.35 11.08
C GLU A 26 -77.42 27.68 11.74
N ALA A 27 -77.73 28.70 10.94
CA ALA A 27 -78.20 29.99 11.43
C ALA A 27 -79.52 29.86 12.22
N ALA A 28 -80.43 28.98 11.79
CA ALA A 28 -81.68 28.71 12.51
C ALA A 28 -81.44 28.05 13.88
N LEU A 29 -80.47 27.13 13.99
CA LEU A 29 -80.11 26.49 15.26
C LEU A 29 -79.53 27.48 16.27
N VAL A 30 -78.81 28.49 15.79
CA VAL A 30 -78.21 29.57 16.59
C VAL A 30 -79.23 30.70 16.87
N GLY A 31 -80.47 30.57 16.41
CA GLY A 31 -81.56 31.52 16.67
C GLY A 31 -81.48 32.81 15.84
N LYS A 32 -80.72 32.83 14.73
CA LYS A 32 -80.71 33.96 13.80
C LYS A 32 -81.99 33.96 12.95
N GLY A 33 -82.51 35.14 12.64
CA GLY A 33 -83.75 35.30 11.87
C GLY A 33 -83.64 34.75 10.44
N PRO A 34 -84.76 34.36 9.80
CA PRO A 34 -84.77 33.69 8.50
C PRO A 34 -84.46 34.59 7.29
N ALA A 35 -84.33 35.90 7.50
CA ALA A 35 -84.00 36.87 6.45
C ALA A 35 -82.64 36.55 5.81
N LYS A 36 -82.52 36.74 4.48
CA LYS A 36 -81.28 36.45 3.72
C LYS A 36 -80.09 37.22 4.29
N GLU A 37 -80.31 38.48 4.66
CA GLU A 37 -79.33 39.41 5.22
C GLU A 37 -78.85 38.94 6.61
N SER A 38 -79.76 38.41 7.44
CA SER A 38 -79.44 37.88 8.77
C SER A 38 -78.54 36.64 8.69
N ILE A 39 -78.82 35.74 7.74
CA ILE A 39 -78.01 34.55 7.48
C ILE A 39 -76.65 34.92 6.88
N TRP A 40 -76.63 35.90 5.96
CA TRP A 40 -75.39 36.41 5.39
C TRP A 40 -74.49 37.07 6.44
N GLN A 41 -75.06 37.89 7.33
CA GLN A 41 -74.31 38.48 8.43
C GLN A 41 -73.76 37.41 9.38
N TYR A 42 -74.54 36.37 9.68
CA TYR A 42 -74.06 35.22 10.46
C TYR A 42 -72.85 34.54 9.81
N PHE A 43 -72.88 34.34 8.49
CA PHE A 43 -71.75 33.79 7.75
C PHE A 43 -70.51 34.69 7.84
N VAL A 44 -70.66 36.00 7.62
CA VAL A 44 -69.56 36.97 7.70
C VAL A 44 -68.96 37.00 9.12
N ASP A 45 -69.79 37.04 10.15
CA ASP A 45 -69.35 37.02 11.54
C ASP A 45 -68.58 35.72 11.85
N LYS A 46 -69.10 34.57 11.40
CA LYS A 46 -68.44 33.27 11.55
C LYS A 46 -67.09 33.23 10.85
N CYS A 47 -66.98 33.79 9.64
CA CYS A 47 -65.70 33.90 8.95
C CYS A 47 -64.73 34.81 9.72
N ALA A 48 -65.19 35.97 10.20
CA ALA A 48 -64.36 36.91 10.93
C ALA A 48 -63.84 36.34 12.26
N THR A 49 -64.62 35.51 12.97
CA THR A 49 -64.19 34.89 14.22
C THR A 49 -63.21 33.73 14.03
N ASN A 50 -63.25 33.05 12.89
CA ASN A 50 -62.45 31.83 12.66
C ASN A 50 -61.23 32.05 11.75
N LEU A 51 -61.16 33.18 11.05
CA LEU A 51 -60.04 33.48 10.16
C LEU A 51 -58.98 34.33 10.87
N HIS A 52 -57.87 33.69 11.24
CA HIS A 52 -56.69 34.37 11.75
C HIS A 52 -55.66 34.59 10.64
N ILE A 53 -55.28 35.84 10.41
CA ILE A 53 -54.31 36.22 9.38
C ILE A 53 -53.00 36.62 10.06
N VAL A 54 -51.92 35.93 9.72
CA VAL A 54 -50.56 36.27 10.18
C VAL A 54 -49.75 36.77 8.99
N MET A 55 -49.15 37.95 9.13
CA MET A 55 -48.33 38.57 8.09
C MET A 55 -46.90 38.75 8.60
N ALA A 56 -45.94 38.15 7.92
CA ALA A 56 -44.52 38.40 8.14
C ALA A 56 -44.03 39.43 7.12
N MET A 57 -43.62 40.60 7.58
CA MET A 57 -43.16 41.70 6.72
C MET A 57 -41.79 42.19 7.15
N SER A 58 -40.93 42.50 6.19
CA SER A 58 -39.62 43.09 6.47
C SER A 58 -39.77 44.58 6.80
N PRO A 59 -39.17 45.06 7.91
CA PRO A 59 -39.13 46.49 8.22
C PRO A 59 -38.09 47.25 7.36
N VAL A 60 -37.30 46.55 6.54
CA VAL A 60 -36.24 47.14 5.72
C VAL A 60 -36.84 47.82 4.49
N GLY A 61 -36.46 49.07 4.24
CA GLY A 61 -36.90 49.87 3.10
C GLY A 61 -38.22 50.61 3.34
N GLU A 62 -38.80 51.17 2.27
CA GLU A 62 -39.99 52.03 2.37
C GLU A 62 -41.31 51.28 2.13
N THR A 63 -41.24 50.07 1.57
CA THR A 63 -42.42 49.30 1.14
C THR A 63 -43.40 49.05 2.27
N LEU A 64 -42.92 48.66 3.46
CA LEU A 64 -43.78 48.42 4.62
C LEU A 64 -44.52 49.70 5.03
N ARG A 65 -43.79 50.81 5.12
CA ARG A 65 -44.35 52.12 5.46
C ARG A 65 -45.46 52.51 4.46
N THR A 66 -45.21 52.37 3.17
CA THR A 66 -46.20 52.69 2.13
C THR A 66 -47.43 51.78 2.24
N ARG A 67 -47.26 50.49 2.50
CA ARG A 67 -48.38 49.55 2.70
C ARG A 67 -49.21 49.90 3.95
N CYS A 68 -48.58 50.21 5.08
CA CYS A 68 -49.29 50.62 6.29
C CYS A 68 -50.08 51.93 6.10
N ARG A 69 -49.56 52.87 5.30
CA ARG A 69 -50.28 54.12 4.95
C ARG A 69 -51.46 53.86 4.03
N ASN A 70 -51.27 53.03 3.00
CA ASN A 70 -52.32 52.70 2.04
C ASN A 70 -53.43 51.82 2.67
N PHE A 71 -53.07 51.00 3.66
CA PHE A 71 -53.98 50.06 4.31
C PHE A 71 -53.91 50.20 5.85
N PRO A 72 -54.59 51.20 6.44
CA PRO A 72 -54.56 51.46 7.89
C PRO A 72 -55.03 50.28 8.75
N GLY A 73 -55.88 49.40 8.19
CA GLY A 73 -56.35 48.19 8.87
C GLY A 73 -55.25 47.22 9.28
N ILE A 74 -54.08 47.27 8.63
CA ILE A 74 -52.91 46.46 9.01
C ILE A 74 -52.38 46.87 10.38
N VAL A 75 -52.44 48.16 10.71
CA VAL A 75 -51.91 48.70 11.97
C VAL A 75 -52.99 48.74 13.04
N ASN A 76 -54.22 49.11 12.67
CA ASN A 76 -55.29 49.33 13.64
C ASN A 76 -55.93 48.03 14.14
N ASN A 77 -55.97 46.99 13.30
CA ASN A 77 -56.74 45.76 13.57
C ASN A 77 -55.85 44.50 13.62
N ALA A 78 -54.53 44.66 13.72
CA ALA A 78 -53.60 43.56 13.94
C ALA A 78 -52.70 43.86 15.16
N ILE A 79 -52.21 42.79 15.77
CA ILE A 79 -51.19 42.89 16.82
C ILE A 79 -49.83 42.93 16.13
N ILE A 80 -49.02 43.93 16.49
CA ILE A 80 -47.67 44.09 15.95
C ILE A 80 -46.69 43.43 16.92
N ASP A 81 -45.99 42.41 16.42
CA ASP A 81 -44.89 41.74 17.13
C ASP A 81 -43.57 42.05 16.43
N TRP A 82 -42.59 42.53 17.21
CA TRP A 82 -41.29 42.97 16.70
C TRP A 82 -40.23 41.88 16.90
N PHE A 83 -39.68 41.40 15.79
CA PHE A 83 -38.57 40.45 15.81
C PHE A 83 -37.24 41.20 15.89
N PHE A 84 -36.70 41.29 17.10
CA PHE A 84 -35.39 41.88 17.33
C PHE A 84 -34.26 40.90 17.00
N PRO A 85 -33.05 41.41 16.70
CA PRO A 85 -31.85 40.57 16.62
C PRO A 85 -31.67 39.75 17.90
N TRP A 86 -31.12 38.55 17.77
CA TRP A 86 -30.88 37.70 18.93
C TRP A 86 -29.88 38.37 19.89
N PRO A 87 -30.24 38.49 21.19
CA PRO A 87 -29.31 38.96 22.19
C PRO A 87 -28.20 37.92 22.41
N GLU A 88 -27.14 38.33 23.09
CA GLU A 88 -25.98 37.48 23.38
C GLU A 88 -26.37 36.16 24.05
N GLN A 89 -27.30 36.23 25.02
CA GLN A 89 -27.78 35.06 25.76
C GLN A 89 -28.50 34.06 24.86
N ALA A 90 -29.24 34.55 23.86
CA ALA A 90 -29.91 33.69 22.89
C ALA A 90 -28.91 33.04 21.94
N LEU A 91 -27.92 33.80 21.44
CA LEU A 91 -26.83 33.25 20.62
C LEU A 91 -26.08 32.16 21.37
N PHE A 92 -25.73 32.42 22.63
CA PHE A 92 -25.05 31.47 23.50
C PHE A 92 -25.88 30.19 23.72
N ALA A 93 -27.19 30.33 23.98
CA ALA A 93 -28.09 29.19 24.16
C ALA A 93 -28.18 28.33 22.90
N VAL A 94 -28.35 28.95 21.73
CA VAL A 94 -28.41 28.23 20.44
C VAL A 94 -27.10 27.52 20.14
N ALA A 95 -25.96 28.21 20.29
CA ALA A 95 -24.65 27.59 20.06
C ALA A 95 -24.37 26.47 21.06
N SER A 96 -24.80 26.61 22.32
CA SER A 96 -24.70 25.53 23.32
C SER A 96 -25.51 24.32 22.91
N VAL A 97 -26.73 24.49 22.39
CA VAL A 97 -27.55 23.35 21.93
C VAL A 97 -26.93 22.68 20.71
N MET A 98 -26.42 23.47 19.75
CA MET A 98 -25.84 22.93 18.52
C MET A 98 -24.48 22.26 18.75
N ILE A 99 -23.66 22.83 19.64
CA ILE A 99 -22.42 22.23 20.13
C ILE A 99 -22.79 21.31 21.30
N SER A 100 -23.39 20.16 20.95
CA SER A 100 -23.87 19.18 21.92
C SER A 100 -22.75 18.77 22.90
N PRO A 101 -23.04 18.63 24.20
CA PRO A 101 -22.08 18.10 25.17
C PRO A 101 -21.63 16.67 24.86
N ASP A 102 -22.41 15.91 24.08
CA ASP A 102 -22.07 14.55 23.67
C ASP A 102 -21.04 14.50 22.52
N ASN A 103 -20.62 15.65 21.99
CA ASN A 103 -19.66 15.70 20.90
C ASN A 103 -18.25 15.36 21.38
N GLN A 104 -17.80 14.13 21.11
CA GLN A 104 -16.49 13.61 21.48
C GLN A 104 -15.31 14.41 20.92
N LEU A 105 -15.50 15.16 19.82
CA LEU A 105 -14.43 15.94 19.18
C LEU A 105 -14.09 17.22 19.93
N ILE A 106 -14.98 17.70 20.82
CA ILE A 106 -14.79 18.95 21.55
C ILE A 106 -14.65 18.64 23.04
N PRO A 107 -13.46 18.85 23.64
CA PRO A 107 -13.28 18.65 25.07
C PRO A 107 -14.22 19.55 25.88
N GLN A 108 -14.86 18.99 26.90
CA GLN A 108 -15.85 19.70 27.72
C GLN A 108 -15.27 20.98 28.36
N ASN A 109 -13.98 20.96 28.72
CA ASN A 109 -13.29 22.10 29.34
C ASN A 109 -13.19 23.33 28.42
N HIS A 110 -13.16 23.14 27.10
CA HIS A 110 -13.04 24.23 26.13
C HIS A 110 -14.37 24.58 25.46
N ARG A 111 -15.44 23.88 25.80
CA ARG A 111 -16.75 24.04 25.16
C ARG A 111 -17.30 25.45 25.35
N GLU A 112 -17.25 25.95 26.57
CA GLU A 112 -17.77 27.28 26.91
C GLU A 112 -17.00 28.38 26.17
N ASP A 113 -15.67 28.27 26.09
CA ASP A 113 -14.83 29.18 25.33
C ASP A 113 -15.16 29.17 23.83
N ILE A 114 -15.39 28.00 23.25
CA ILE A 114 -15.75 27.85 21.83
C ILE A 114 -17.13 28.46 21.57
N VAL A 115 -18.11 28.20 22.43
CA VAL A 115 -19.45 28.80 22.34
C VAL A 115 -19.35 30.32 22.43
N GLY A 116 -18.63 30.85 23.43
CA GLY A 116 -18.39 32.28 23.59
C GLY A 116 -17.70 32.89 22.37
N HIS A 117 -16.73 32.18 21.78
CA HIS A 117 -16.09 32.61 20.55
C HIS A 117 -17.06 32.68 19.37
N CYS A 118 -17.93 31.68 19.19
CA CYS A 118 -18.95 31.71 18.13
C CYS A 118 -19.87 32.93 18.27
N VAL A 119 -20.31 33.24 19.49
CA VAL A 119 -21.13 34.42 19.79
C VAL A 119 -20.40 35.71 19.44
N MET A 120 -19.15 35.86 19.90
CA MET A 120 -18.31 37.02 19.61
C MET A 120 -18.12 37.22 18.10
N VAL A 121 -17.84 36.15 17.35
CA VAL A 121 -17.68 36.22 15.90
C VAL A 121 -18.95 36.77 15.25
N HIS A 122 -20.12 36.25 15.61
CA HIS A 122 -21.38 36.71 15.02
C HIS A 122 -21.67 38.19 15.33
N GLN A 123 -21.45 38.62 16.58
CA GLN A 123 -21.60 40.01 16.98
C GLN A 123 -20.63 40.93 16.21
N SER A 124 -19.37 40.52 16.06
CA SER A 124 -18.37 41.29 15.32
C SER A 124 -18.77 41.51 13.85
N VAL A 125 -19.40 40.52 13.21
CA VAL A 125 -19.86 40.62 11.81
C VAL A 125 -20.96 41.68 11.67
N ASN A 126 -21.79 41.90 12.69
CA ASN A 126 -22.77 42.99 12.69
C ASN A 126 -22.06 44.36 12.69
N ASP A 127 -21.04 44.54 13.54
CA ASP A 127 -20.25 45.78 13.59
C ASP A 127 -19.52 46.04 12.28
N TYR A 128 -18.90 45.00 11.70
CA TYR A 128 -18.23 45.11 10.41
C TYR A 128 -19.21 45.39 9.27
N SER A 129 -20.42 44.83 9.29
CA SER A 129 -21.46 45.11 8.29
C SER A 129 -21.91 46.57 8.35
N ALA A 130 -22.02 47.16 9.54
CA ALA A 130 -22.29 48.59 9.69
C ALA A 130 -21.17 49.46 9.12
N ARG A 131 -19.90 49.12 9.41
CA ARG A 131 -18.72 49.81 8.86
C ARG A 131 -18.63 49.67 7.34
N PHE A 132 -18.97 48.50 6.81
CA PHE A 132 -18.99 48.21 5.38
C PHE A 132 -20.00 49.10 4.64
N LEU A 133 -21.20 49.25 5.20
CA LEU A 133 -22.22 50.16 4.67
C LEU A 133 -21.74 51.62 4.68
N GLN A 134 -21.11 52.06 5.78
CA GLN A 134 -20.60 53.43 5.89
C GLN A 134 -19.53 53.76 4.84
N ARG A 135 -18.60 52.82 4.59
CA ARG A 135 -17.46 53.03 3.68
C ARG A 135 -17.82 52.83 2.22
N LEU A 136 -18.54 51.76 1.89
CA LEU A 136 -18.75 51.32 0.51
C LEU A 136 -20.18 51.54 0.02
N ARG A 137 -21.08 52.02 0.89
CA ARG A 137 -22.51 52.24 0.57
C ARG A 137 -23.20 50.99 0.03
N ARG A 138 -22.70 49.81 0.40
CA ARG A 138 -23.27 48.49 0.06
C ARG A 138 -23.81 47.83 1.31
N TYR A 139 -25.00 47.26 1.20
CA TYR A 139 -25.62 46.51 2.29
C TYR A 139 -25.08 45.08 2.34
N ASN A 140 -24.78 44.62 3.55
CA ASN A 140 -24.59 43.22 3.88
C ASN A 140 -25.61 42.85 4.95
N PHE A 141 -26.36 41.77 4.75
CA PHE A 141 -27.41 41.33 5.66
C PHE A 141 -26.92 40.12 6.44
N VAL A 142 -26.90 40.26 7.76
CA VAL A 142 -26.56 39.19 8.69
C VAL A 142 -27.86 38.63 9.26
N THR A 143 -28.09 37.34 9.07
CA THR A 143 -29.30 36.66 9.55
C THR A 143 -28.94 35.57 10.56
N PRO A 144 -29.87 35.19 11.46
CA PRO A 144 -29.67 34.02 12.34
C PRO A 144 -29.33 32.75 11.55
N LYS A 145 -29.84 32.60 10.32
CA LYS A 145 -29.47 31.49 9.44
C LYS A 145 -27.97 31.45 9.16
N ASN A 146 -27.32 32.60 8.91
CA ASN A 146 -25.88 32.65 8.71
C ASN A 146 -25.11 32.16 9.95
N TYR A 147 -25.62 32.41 11.15
CA TYR A 147 -25.04 31.91 12.41
C TYR A 147 -25.16 30.39 12.52
N LEU A 148 -26.35 29.84 12.25
CA LEU A 148 -26.57 28.39 12.26
C LEU A 148 -25.70 27.68 11.21
N ASP A 149 -25.63 28.24 10.01
CA ASP A 149 -24.81 27.69 8.92
C ASP A 149 -23.31 27.77 9.27
N PHE A 150 -22.86 28.82 9.95
CA PHE A 150 -21.48 28.96 10.45
C PHE A 150 -21.13 27.84 11.43
N ILE A 151 -21.95 27.60 12.46
CA ILE A 151 -21.68 26.55 13.45
C ILE A 151 -21.75 25.17 12.80
N THR A 152 -22.73 24.95 11.91
CA THR A 152 -22.85 23.70 11.15
C THR A 152 -21.60 23.44 10.29
N CYS A 153 -21.10 24.48 9.62
CA CYS A 153 -19.89 24.40 8.82
C CYS A 153 -18.66 24.10 9.69
N TYR A 154 -18.54 24.72 10.86
CA TYR A 154 -17.47 24.45 11.82
C TYR A 154 -17.48 22.99 12.27
N LEU A 155 -18.63 22.45 12.69
CA LEU A 155 -18.75 21.06 13.13
C LEU A 155 -18.43 20.06 12.02
N ARG A 156 -18.88 20.35 10.79
CA ARG A 156 -18.55 19.54 9.61
C ARG A 156 -17.04 19.53 9.35
N LEU A 157 -16.42 20.72 9.31
CA LEU A 157 -14.98 20.86 9.07
C LEU A 157 -14.16 20.19 10.17
N LEU A 158 -14.59 20.30 11.43
CA LEU A 158 -13.93 19.64 12.56
C LEU A 158 -13.87 18.12 12.34
N LYS A 159 -15.01 17.51 11.99
CA LYS A 159 -15.09 16.07 11.70
C LYS A 159 -14.23 15.67 10.50
N GLU A 160 -14.28 16.45 9.41
CA GLU A 160 -13.47 16.19 8.21
C GLU A 160 -11.96 16.25 8.52
N LYS A 161 -11.54 17.24 9.32
CA LYS A 161 -10.13 17.42 9.67
C LYS A 161 -9.66 16.39 10.68
N ASP A 162 -10.48 16.00 11.64
CA ASP A 162 -10.17 14.93 12.58
C ASP A 162 -9.94 13.60 11.87
N LEU A 163 -10.87 13.18 11.00
CA LEU A 163 -10.72 11.97 10.18
C LEU A 163 -9.48 12.03 9.28
N TYR A 164 -9.21 13.20 8.69
CA TYR A 164 -8.00 13.40 7.91
C TYR A 164 -6.74 13.20 8.75
N ILE A 165 -6.65 13.81 9.93
CA ILE A 165 -5.49 13.69 10.82
C ILE A 165 -5.33 12.24 11.29
N LEU A 166 -6.42 11.57 11.68
CA LEU A 166 -6.40 10.16 12.07
C LEU A 166 -5.83 9.28 10.96
N SER A 167 -6.27 9.48 9.71
CA SER A 167 -5.72 8.74 8.55
C SER A 167 -4.22 8.96 8.36
N GLN A 168 -3.72 10.17 8.63
CA GLN A 168 -2.28 10.47 8.55
C GLN A 168 -1.53 9.80 9.70
N CYS A 169 -2.10 9.77 10.90
CA CYS A 169 -1.54 9.10 12.06
C CYS A 169 -1.44 7.59 11.84
N GLU A 170 -2.50 6.95 11.34
CA GLU A 170 -2.50 5.52 10.99
C GLU A 170 -1.44 5.19 9.93
N ARG A 171 -1.32 6.04 8.90
CA ARG A 171 -0.27 5.88 7.88
C ARG A 171 1.13 5.98 8.50
N LEU A 172 1.36 6.95 9.37
CA LEU A 172 2.63 7.14 10.05
C LEU A 172 2.95 5.95 10.97
N GLN A 173 1.96 5.46 11.72
CA GLN A 173 2.07 4.30 12.59
C GLN A 173 2.42 3.03 11.79
N GLY A 174 1.77 2.82 10.64
CA GLY A 174 2.13 1.73 9.73
C GLY A 174 3.56 1.86 9.17
N GLY A 175 4.01 3.09 8.90
CA GLY A 175 5.39 3.36 8.51
C GLY A 175 6.40 3.03 9.63
N LEU A 176 6.11 3.46 10.85
CA LEU A 176 6.93 3.17 12.04
C LEU A 176 7.02 1.67 12.31
N ALA A 177 5.91 0.93 12.17
CA ALA A 177 5.91 -0.52 12.31
C ALA A 177 6.84 -1.20 11.30
N LYS A 178 6.77 -0.80 10.01
CA LYS A 178 7.67 -1.33 8.98
C LYS A 178 9.14 -1.03 9.24
N ILE A 179 9.45 0.15 9.78
CA ILE A 179 10.82 0.52 10.17
C ILE A 179 11.30 -0.35 11.33
N ALA A 180 10.45 -0.60 12.32
CA ALA A 180 10.76 -1.49 13.44
C ALA A 180 11.02 -2.92 12.95
N ASP A 181 10.17 -3.45 12.07
CA ASP A 181 10.33 -4.79 11.48
C ASP A 181 11.64 -4.90 10.69
N ALA A 182 11.95 -3.89 9.86
CA ALA A 182 13.20 -3.85 9.10
C ALA A 182 14.44 -3.81 10.01
N SER A 183 14.38 -3.06 11.12
CA SER A 183 15.46 -3.03 12.13
C SER A 183 15.68 -4.40 12.78
N GLN A 184 14.59 -5.11 13.09
CA GLN A 184 14.67 -6.46 13.63
C GLN A 184 15.25 -7.44 12.60
N MET A 185 14.80 -7.37 11.34
CA MET A 185 15.36 -8.19 10.25
C MET A 185 16.84 -7.94 10.03
N LEU A 186 17.29 -6.68 10.05
CA LEU A 186 18.71 -6.32 9.93
C LEU A 186 19.55 -6.93 11.05
N THR A 187 19.03 -6.96 12.27
CA THR A 187 19.72 -7.56 13.42
C THR A 187 19.97 -9.06 13.17
N VAL A 188 18.93 -9.79 12.77
CA VAL A 188 19.02 -11.22 12.43
C VAL A 188 19.95 -11.47 11.23
N LEU A 189 19.90 -10.60 10.21
CA LEU A 189 20.73 -10.76 9.02
C LEU A 189 22.21 -10.52 9.32
N ASN A 190 22.52 -9.54 10.17
CA ASN A 190 23.88 -9.27 10.62
C ASN A 190 24.46 -10.43 11.44
N GLU A 191 23.67 -11.07 12.30
CA GLU A 191 24.09 -12.28 13.03
C GLU A 191 24.41 -13.44 12.06
N LYS A 192 23.52 -13.70 11.09
CA LYS A 192 23.77 -14.73 10.06
C LYS A 192 25.00 -14.42 9.22
N LEU A 193 25.20 -13.16 8.85
CA LEU A 193 26.33 -12.71 8.05
C LEU A 193 27.65 -12.84 8.82
N ALA A 194 27.66 -12.61 10.13
CA ALA A 194 28.82 -12.84 10.97
C ALA A 194 29.23 -14.33 10.97
N ILE A 195 28.27 -15.25 11.13
CA ILE A 195 28.52 -16.71 11.08
C ILE A 195 29.03 -17.12 9.69
N GLN A 196 28.37 -16.67 8.63
CA GLN A 196 28.76 -17.03 7.26
C GLN A 196 30.14 -16.49 6.88
N ARG A 197 30.53 -15.29 7.36
CA ARG A 197 31.89 -14.76 7.12
C ARG A 197 32.98 -15.65 7.71
N VAL A 198 32.77 -16.22 8.89
CA VAL A 198 33.73 -17.16 9.51
C VAL A 198 33.83 -18.43 8.66
N ALA A 199 32.68 -19.04 8.32
CA ALA A 199 32.65 -20.25 7.51
C ALA A 199 33.28 -20.06 6.12
N VAL A 200 33.01 -18.93 5.46
CA VAL A 200 33.64 -18.60 4.16
C VAL A 200 35.15 -18.47 4.33
N LYS A 201 35.63 -17.75 5.35
CA LYS A 201 37.08 -17.58 5.59
C LYS A 201 37.78 -18.93 5.81
N GLU A 202 37.19 -19.82 6.60
CA GLU A 202 37.72 -21.18 6.81
C GLU A 202 37.76 -21.99 5.50
N LYS A 203 36.69 -21.95 4.71
CA LYS A 203 36.62 -22.64 3.42
C LYS A 203 37.58 -22.06 2.40
N THR A 204 37.80 -20.74 2.39
CA THR A 204 38.80 -20.09 1.53
C THR A 204 40.21 -20.55 1.90
N ILE A 205 40.55 -20.58 3.19
CA ILE A 205 41.85 -21.08 3.67
C ILE A 205 42.05 -22.54 3.26
N ALA A 206 41.04 -23.40 3.44
CA ALA A 206 41.10 -24.80 3.04
C ALA A 206 41.22 -24.98 1.52
N CYS A 207 40.57 -24.11 0.74
CA CYS A 207 40.68 -24.15 -0.73
C CYS A 207 42.06 -23.67 -1.19
N GLU A 208 42.62 -22.62 -0.58
CA GLU A 208 43.98 -22.16 -0.84
C GLU A 208 45.04 -23.21 -0.50
N SER A 209 44.86 -23.98 0.60
CA SER A 209 45.78 -25.08 0.93
C SER A 209 45.68 -26.22 -0.09
N LEU A 210 44.45 -26.62 -0.45
CA LEU A 210 44.22 -27.66 -1.45
C LEU A 210 44.79 -27.26 -2.82
N LEU A 211 44.64 -25.99 -3.22
CA LEU A 211 45.22 -25.47 -4.47
C LEU A 211 46.75 -25.55 -4.47
N LYS A 212 47.41 -25.30 -3.33
CA LYS A 212 48.86 -25.47 -3.21
C LYS A 212 49.27 -26.93 -3.33
N GLU A 213 48.56 -27.85 -2.67
CA GLU A 213 48.81 -29.29 -2.78
C GLU A 213 48.62 -29.80 -4.21
N ILE A 214 47.54 -29.39 -4.89
CA ILE A 214 47.29 -29.74 -6.29
C ILE A 214 48.39 -29.17 -7.20
N ALA A 215 48.81 -27.91 -6.99
CA ALA A 215 49.89 -27.31 -7.79
C ALA A 215 51.21 -28.07 -7.62
N GLN A 216 51.54 -28.47 -6.39
CA GLN A 216 52.73 -29.28 -6.11
C GLN A 216 52.62 -30.67 -6.75
N SER A 217 51.52 -31.38 -6.52
CA SER A 217 51.29 -32.72 -7.08
C SER A 217 51.25 -32.71 -8.62
N SER A 218 50.68 -31.66 -9.23
CA SER A 218 50.69 -31.48 -10.68
C SER A 218 52.08 -31.20 -11.24
N ALA A 219 52.95 -30.51 -10.49
CA ALA A 219 54.34 -30.30 -10.89
C ALA A 219 55.12 -31.63 -10.84
N GLU A 220 55.00 -32.37 -9.74
CA GLU A 220 55.60 -33.70 -9.57
C GLU A 220 55.10 -34.69 -10.64
N ALA A 221 53.80 -34.69 -10.94
CA ALA A 221 53.21 -35.53 -11.99
C ALA A 221 53.73 -35.16 -13.39
N ASN A 222 53.94 -33.87 -13.68
CA ASN A 222 54.52 -33.42 -14.94
C ASN A 222 56.00 -33.82 -15.06
N GLU A 223 56.79 -33.70 -14.00
CA GLU A 223 58.17 -34.18 -13.98
C GLU A 223 58.24 -35.69 -14.20
N MET A 224 57.39 -36.45 -13.50
CA MET A 224 57.31 -37.90 -13.68
C MET A 224 56.84 -38.29 -15.08
N LYS A 225 55.92 -37.53 -15.69
CA LYS A 225 55.49 -37.73 -17.09
C LYS A 225 56.62 -37.49 -18.07
N VAL A 226 57.43 -36.43 -17.88
CA VAL A 226 58.61 -36.17 -18.71
C VAL A 226 59.63 -37.30 -18.57
N ALA A 227 59.91 -37.73 -17.33
CA ALA A 227 60.82 -38.85 -17.08
C ALA A 227 60.32 -40.17 -17.70
N ALA A 228 59.02 -40.43 -17.64
CA ALA A 228 58.42 -41.60 -18.28
C ALA A 228 58.49 -41.54 -19.82
N GLN A 229 58.33 -40.35 -20.42
CA GLN A 229 58.48 -40.16 -21.87
C GLN A 229 59.92 -40.39 -22.33
N ILE A 230 60.92 -39.89 -21.57
CA ILE A 230 62.34 -40.13 -21.85
C ILE A 230 62.63 -41.64 -21.79
N LYS A 231 62.24 -42.31 -20.70
CA LYS A 231 62.42 -43.77 -20.56
C LYS A 231 61.69 -44.56 -21.65
N ALA A 232 60.51 -44.13 -22.06
CA ALA A 232 59.79 -44.78 -23.16
C ALA A 232 60.55 -44.66 -24.49
N GLN A 233 61.16 -43.51 -24.77
CA GLN A 233 62.03 -43.35 -25.94
C GLN A 233 63.27 -44.25 -25.86
N GLU A 234 63.95 -44.29 -24.71
CA GLU A 234 65.11 -45.17 -24.49
C GLU A 234 64.75 -46.66 -24.66
N ILE A 235 63.58 -47.08 -24.17
CA ILE A 235 63.08 -48.46 -24.36
C ILE A 235 62.82 -48.74 -25.84
N THR A 236 62.21 -47.81 -26.58
CA THR A 236 61.97 -48.01 -28.01
C THR A 236 63.26 -48.09 -28.83
N GLU A 237 64.30 -47.34 -28.43
CA GLU A 237 65.60 -47.38 -29.07
C GLU A 237 66.36 -48.68 -28.73
N SER A 238 66.39 -49.05 -27.45
CA SER A 238 66.96 -50.32 -26.98
C SER A 238 66.26 -51.52 -27.62
N SER A 239 64.94 -51.47 -27.80
CA SER A 239 64.19 -52.54 -28.46
C SER A 239 64.56 -52.68 -29.94
N LYS A 240 64.93 -51.60 -30.64
CA LYS A 240 65.44 -51.69 -32.02
C LYS A 240 66.80 -52.36 -32.07
N ILE A 241 67.68 -52.03 -31.12
CA ILE A 241 69.01 -52.64 -31.00
C ILE A 241 68.88 -54.14 -30.74
N ILE A 242 68.04 -54.55 -29.79
CA ILE A 242 67.79 -55.96 -29.46
C ILE A 242 67.26 -56.74 -30.67
N VAL A 243 66.42 -56.14 -31.52
CA VAL A 243 65.91 -56.82 -32.74
C VAL A 243 67.02 -57.07 -33.75
N VAL A 244 67.97 -56.13 -33.90
CA VAL A 244 69.13 -56.30 -34.79
C VAL A 244 70.08 -57.36 -34.23
N GLU A 245 70.47 -57.24 -32.96
CA GLU A 245 71.38 -58.20 -32.31
C GLU A 245 70.79 -59.61 -32.26
N LYS A 246 69.46 -59.74 -32.13
CA LYS A 246 68.78 -61.03 -32.18
C LYS A 246 68.84 -61.65 -33.58
N ALA A 247 68.66 -60.85 -34.65
CA ALA A 247 68.76 -61.35 -36.01
C ALA A 247 70.18 -61.84 -36.34
N ASP A 248 71.20 -61.08 -35.96
CA ASP A 248 72.61 -61.45 -36.15
C ASP A 248 72.98 -62.73 -35.39
N ALA A 249 72.47 -62.89 -34.16
CA ALA A 249 72.70 -64.09 -33.35
C ALA A 249 71.98 -65.34 -33.91
N GLU A 250 70.78 -65.19 -34.47
CA GLU A 250 70.04 -66.30 -35.11
C GLU A 250 70.72 -66.76 -36.42
N GLU A 251 71.31 -65.84 -37.19
CA GLU A 251 72.08 -66.15 -38.40
C GLU A 251 73.37 -66.92 -38.06
N ALA A 252 74.14 -66.46 -37.07
CA ALA A 252 75.34 -67.16 -36.60
C ALA A 252 75.03 -68.55 -36.03
N LEU A 253 73.87 -68.74 -35.40
CA LEU A 253 73.41 -70.05 -34.93
C LEU A 253 73.11 -71.00 -36.11
N GLN A 254 72.48 -70.51 -37.18
CA GLN A 254 72.17 -71.32 -38.36
C GLN A 254 73.42 -71.79 -39.11
N GLU A 255 74.49 -70.99 -39.17
CA GLU A 255 75.76 -71.42 -39.77
C GLU A 255 76.49 -72.50 -38.94
N ALA A 256 76.39 -72.45 -37.61
CA ALA A 256 77.09 -73.37 -36.72
C ALA A 256 76.43 -74.76 -36.61
N LEU A 257 75.10 -74.83 -36.77
CA LEU A 257 74.33 -76.08 -36.65
C LEU A 257 74.78 -77.22 -37.59
N PRO A 258 75.01 -77.01 -38.91
CA PRO A 258 75.43 -78.09 -39.80
C PRO A 258 76.84 -78.63 -39.49
N ALA A 259 77.75 -77.80 -38.95
CA ALA A 259 79.08 -78.24 -38.53
C ALA A 259 79.01 -79.13 -37.26
N LEU A 260 78.12 -78.82 -36.32
CA LEU A 260 77.90 -79.63 -35.12
C LEU A 260 77.26 -80.97 -35.48
N GLU A 261 76.27 -80.97 -36.38
CA GLU A 261 75.56 -82.19 -36.78
C GLU A 261 76.48 -83.15 -37.58
N ALA A 262 77.38 -82.61 -38.41
CA ALA A 262 78.42 -83.39 -39.07
C ALA A 262 79.43 -83.99 -38.08
N ALA A 263 79.83 -83.25 -37.04
CA ALA A 263 80.70 -83.76 -35.98
C ALA A 263 80.01 -84.85 -35.13
N ARG A 264 78.69 -84.74 -34.89
CA ARG A 264 77.92 -85.77 -34.17
C ARG A 264 77.86 -87.09 -34.94
N LEU A 265 77.63 -87.03 -36.26
CA LEU A 265 77.60 -88.22 -37.13
C LEU A 265 78.96 -88.91 -37.23
N ALA A 266 80.06 -88.14 -37.30
CA ALA A 266 81.41 -88.69 -37.33
C ALA A 266 81.83 -89.38 -36.01
N LEU A 267 81.21 -89.00 -34.87
CA LEU A 267 81.47 -89.65 -33.58
C LEU A 267 80.69 -90.97 -33.40
N ASP A 268 79.52 -91.11 -34.03
CA ASP A 268 78.68 -92.33 -33.97
C ASP A 268 79.29 -93.50 -34.77
N ASP A 269 80.21 -93.25 -35.71
CA ASP A 269 80.85 -94.25 -36.58
C ASP A 269 82.13 -94.89 -35.97
N LEU A 270 82.51 -94.56 -34.72
CA LEU A 270 83.68 -95.15 -34.07
C LEU A 270 83.36 -96.45 -33.32
N ASP A 271 83.96 -97.55 -33.80
CA ASP A 271 83.80 -98.88 -33.23
C ASP A 271 84.67 -99.10 -31.99
N LYS A 272 84.13 -99.83 -31.00
CA LYS A 272 84.72 -99.95 -29.65
C LYS A 272 86.10 -100.62 -29.62
N THR A 273 86.43 -101.37 -30.68
CA THR A 273 87.71 -102.06 -30.87
C THR A 273 88.86 -101.11 -31.17
N ASP A 274 88.61 -100.00 -31.87
CA ASP A 274 89.64 -99.03 -32.27
C ASP A 274 90.09 -98.17 -31.07
N ILE A 275 89.17 -97.91 -30.12
CA ILE A 275 89.46 -97.24 -28.85
C ILE A 275 90.35 -98.12 -27.93
N THR A 276 90.22 -99.45 -28.01
CA THR A 276 91.04 -100.38 -27.21
C THR A 276 92.47 -100.53 -27.71
N GLU A 277 92.73 -100.37 -29.01
CA GLU A 277 94.10 -100.40 -29.54
C GLU A 277 94.90 -99.14 -29.17
N VAL A 278 94.26 -97.95 -29.21
CA VAL A 278 94.89 -96.67 -28.83
C VAL A 278 95.28 -96.64 -27.35
N ARG A 279 94.53 -97.31 -26.47
CA ARG A 279 94.82 -97.42 -25.03
C ARG A 279 96.07 -98.27 -24.72
N SER A 280 96.49 -99.14 -25.66
CA SER A 280 97.63 -100.06 -25.46
C SER A 280 99.00 -99.44 -25.77
N PHE A 281 99.05 -98.25 -26.37
CA PHE A 281 100.30 -97.56 -26.66
C PHE A 281 100.84 -96.84 -25.41
N ALA A 282 102.02 -97.25 -24.94
CA ALA A 282 102.72 -96.58 -23.83
C ALA A 282 103.20 -95.14 -24.17
N LYS A 283 103.15 -94.73 -25.44
CA LYS A 283 103.40 -93.35 -25.90
C LYS A 283 102.62 -93.04 -27.19
N PRO A 284 101.44 -92.40 -27.12
CA PRO A 284 100.61 -92.08 -28.29
C PRO A 284 101.29 -91.06 -29.21
N PRO A 285 101.08 -91.13 -30.54
CA PRO A 285 101.60 -90.14 -31.51
C PRO A 285 101.10 -88.71 -31.20
N PRO A 286 101.87 -87.66 -31.56
CA PRO A 286 101.58 -86.27 -31.17
C PRO A 286 100.17 -85.78 -31.51
N ALA A 287 99.60 -86.26 -32.63
CA ALA A 287 98.28 -85.85 -33.11
C ALA A 287 97.12 -86.28 -32.19
N VAL A 288 97.30 -87.28 -31.33
CA VAL A 288 96.27 -87.77 -30.38
C VAL A 288 96.37 -87.08 -29.01
N GLN A 289 97.49 -86.41 -28.69
CA GLN A 289 97.67 -85.71 -27.40
C GLN A 289 97.02 -84.31 -27.36
N THR A 290 96.65 -83.74 -28.51
CA THR A 290 96.07 -82.39 -28.61
C THR A 290 94.54 -82.36 -28.68
N VAL A 291 93.87 -83.51 -28.71
CA VAL A 291 92.41 -83.61 -28.96
C VAL A 291 91.72 -84.53 -27.93
N CYS A 292 92.36 -84.81 -26.80
CA CYS A 292 91.76 -85.45 -25.62
C CYS A 292 91.95 -84.57 -24.38
#